data_AF-A0A420DDQ2-F1
#
_entry.id   AF-A0A420DDQ2-F1
#
_cell.length_a   1.000
_cell.length_b   1.000
_cell.length_c   1.000
_cell.angle_alpha   90.00
_cell.angle_beta   90.00
_cell.angle_gamma   90.00
#
_symmetry.space_group_name_H-M   'P 1'
#
loop_
_entity.id
_entity.type
_entity.pdbx_description
1 polymer ?
#
loop_
_entity_poly.entity_id
_entity_poly.type
_entity_poly.pdbx_seq_one_letter_code
_entity_poly.pdbx_strand_id
1 'polypeptide(L)' 'MAKQQFKNGEKAKVNCTLSQLLLLQITGLQPGDEIYIVRKSFRDKDRDFYIVNPEPLKTEGQTIPENYLTKIE' A
#
# COMPACT_ATOMS: atom_id res chain seq x y z
N MET A 1 -1.38 18.59 -5.12
CA MET A 1 -0.65 17.73 -4.16
C MET A 1 0.10 16.70 -4.99
N ALA A 2 1.41 16.57 -4.83
CA ALA A 2 2.23 15.68 -5.66
C ALA A 2 1.76 14.22 -5.44
N LYS A 3 1.40 13.52 -6.52
CA LYS A 3 1.05 12.09 -6.47
C LYS A 3 2.33 11.31 -6.14
N GLN A 4 2.37 10.64 -4.99
CA GLN A 4 3.53 9.87 -4.55
C GLN A 4 3.58 8.57 -5.36
N GLN A 5 4.32 8.56 -6.46
CA GLN A 5 4.51 7.32 -7.24
C GLN A 5 5.52 6.41 -6.55
N PHE A 6 5.07 5.22 -6.18
CA PHE A 6 5.91 4.18 -5.61
C PHE A 6 6.51 3.28 -6.70
N LYS A 7 7.75 2.84 -6.49
CA LYS A 7 8.44 1.84 -7.34
C LYS A 7 8.37 0.45 -6.72
N ASN A 8 8.53 -0.59 -7.55
CA ASN A 8 8.66 -1.95 -7.07
C ASN A 8 9.88 -2.06 -6.13
N GLY A 9 9.69 -2.68 -4.97
CA GLY A 9 10.68 -2.85 -3.91
C GLY A 9 10.81 -1.66 -2.96
N GLU A 10 10.12 -0.55 -3.21
CA GLU A 10 10.13 0.58 -2.27
C GLU A 10 9.40 0.25 -0.98
N LYS A 11 9.91 0.78 0.14
CA LYS A 11 9.23 0.70 1.42
C LYS A 11 8.18 1.81 1.53
N ALA A 12 7.06 1.45 2.11
CA ALA A 12 5.99 2.35 2.48
C ALA A 12 5.49 1.99 3.88
N LYS A 13 4.90 2.97 4.56
CA LYS A 13 4.21 2.80 5.82
C LYS A 13 2.70 2.87 5.59
N VAL A 14 1.95 1.96 6.18
CA VAL A 14 0.49 1.99 6.16
C VAL A 14 0.01 3.18 6.99
N ASN A 15 -0.54 4.20 6.34
CA ASN A 15 -1.01 5.44 6.94
C ASN A 15 -2.52 5.58 6.81
N CYS A 16 -3.25 4.63 7.38
CA CYS A 16 -4.71 4.61 7.42
C CYS A 16 -5.19 3.98 8.72
N THR A 17 -6.47 4.12 9.05
CA THR A 17 -7.03 3.53 10.27
C THR A 17 -7.31 2.04 10.09
N LEU A 18 -7.40 1.30 11.21
CA LEU A 18 -7.76 -0.12 11.17
C LEU A 18 -9.13 -0.35 10.50
N SER A 19 -10.10 0.54 10.77
CA SER A 19 -11.42 0.49 10.14
C SER A 19 -11.34 0.64 8.61
N GLN A 20 -10.43 1.47 8.09
CA GLN A 20 -10.23 1.63 6.64
C GLN A 20 -9.62 0.38 6.00
N LEU A 21 -8.69 -0.30 6.69
CA LEU A 21 -8.15 -1.58 6.25
C LEU A 21 -9.23 -2.66 6.21
N LEU A 22 -10.05 -2.74 7.26
CA LEU A 22 -11.17 -3.69 7.34
C LEU A 22 -12.21 -3.46 6.23
N LEU A 23 -12.50 -2.20 5.89
CA LEU A 23 -13.39 -1.86 4.76
C LEU A 23 -12.85 -2.37 3.42
N LEU A 24 -11.53 -2.43 3.26
CA LEU A 24 -10.86 -3.00 2.09
C LEU A 24 -10.66 -4.52 2.18
N GLN A 25 -11.20 -5.17 3.23
CA GLN A 25 -11.00 -6.59 3.54
C GLN A 25 -9.52 -6.99 3.67
N ILE A 26 -8.69 -6.02 4.06
CA ILE A 26 -7.27 -6.21 4.27
C ILE A 26 -7.07 -6.77 5.66
N THR A 27 -6.50 -7.97 5.73
CA THR A 27 -6.28 -8.71 6.97
C THR A 27 -4.79 -9.00 7.12
N GLY A 28 -4.25 -8.84 8.33
CA GLY A 28 -2.82 -9.04 8.58
C GLY A 28 -1.91 -7.83 8.30
N LEU A 29 -2.48 -6.65 8.03
CA LEU A 29 -1.77 -5.37 8.07
C LEU A 29 -2.37 -4.48 9.15
N GLN A 30 -1.53 -3.73 9.84
CA GLN A 30 -1.91 -2.76 10.86
C GLN A 30 -1.55 -1.32 10.46
N PRO A 31 -2.29 -0.32 10.95
CA PRO A 31 -1.87 1.07 10.88
C PRO A 31 -0.47 1.25 11.44
N GLY A 32 0.42 1.82 10.63
CA GLY A 32 1.82 2.04 10.98
C GLY A 32 2.77 0.90 10.61
N ASP A 33 2.29 -0.20 10.03
CA ASP A 33 3.18 -1.25 9.54
C ASP A 33 4.03 -0.77 8.37
N GLU A 34 5.28 -1.25 8.34
CA GLU A 34 6.17 -1.11 7.19
C GLU A 34 5.92 -2.25 6.21
N ILE A 35 5.73 -1.88 4.95
CA ILE A 35 5.41 -2.77 3.85
C ILE A 35 6.24 -2.42 2.64
N TYR A 36 6.40 -3.39 1.74
CA TYR A 36 7.07 -3.22 0.47
C TYR A 36 6.06 -3.14 -0.65
N ILE A 37 6.29 -2.23 -1.58
CA ILE A 37 5.49 -2.07 -2.78
C ILE A 37 5.93 -3.14 -3.77
N VAL A 38 5.02 -4.05 -4.09
CA VAL A 38 5.29 -5.13 -5.05
C VAL A 38 5.12 -4.61 -6.47
N ARG A 39 3.95 -4.02 -6.77
CA ARG A 39 3.66 -3.43 -8.09
C ARG A 39 2.45 -2.53 -8.04
N LYS A 40 2.31 -1.67 -9.05
CA LYS A 40 1.06 -0.96 -9.32
C LYS A 40 -0.01 -1.93 -9.83
N SER A 41 -1.21 -1.85 -9.28
CA SER A 41 -2.34 -2.73 -9.60
C SER A 41 -3.21 -2.11 -10.70
N PHE A 42 -4.04 -1.14 -10.34
CA PHE A 42 -4.93 -0.41 -11.25
C PHE A 42 -5.11 1.03 -10.77
N ARG A 43 -5.74 1.84 -11.60
CA ARG A 43 -6.13 3.21 -11.26
C ARG A 43 -7.65 3.33 -11.39
N ASP A 44 -8.31 3.83 -10.36
CA ASP A 44 -9.74 4.14 -10.38
C ASP A 44 -9.96 5.60 -9.99
N LYS A 45 -10.72 6.36 -10.81
CA LYS A 45 -11.14 7.75 -10.52
C LYS A 45 -10.04 8.60 -9.85
N ASP A 46 -8.87 8.64 -10.49
CA ASP A 46 -7.66 9.35 -10.05
C ASP A 46 -6.87 8.79 -8.86
N ARG A 47 -7.30 7.67 -8.28
CA ARG A 47 -6.60 6.96 -7.21
C ARG A 47 -5.81 5.80 -7.79
N ASP A 48 -4.50 5.81 -7.53
CA ASP A 48 -3.64 4.69 -7.86
C ASP A 48 -3.73 3.64 -6.74
N PHE A 49 -3.76 2.36 -7.12
CA PHE A 49 -3.75 1.24 -6.19
C PHE A 49 -2.47 0.43 -6.38
N TYR A 50 -1.88 0.00 -5.27
CA TYR A 50 -0.64 -0.76 -5.24
C TYR A 50 -0.86 -2.09 -4.54
N ILE A 51 -0.22 -3.12 -5.07
CA ILE A 51 -0.09 -4.40 -4.37
C ILE A 51 1.11 -4.27 -3.44
N VAL A 52 0.88 -4.57 -2.16
CA VAL A 52 1.86 -4.41 -1.10
C VAL A 52 2.01 -5.68 -0.29
N ASN A 53 3.20 -5.91 0.25
CA ASN A 53 3.49 -7.05 1.11
C ASN A 53 4.42 -6.65 2.26
N PRO A 54 4.19 -7.11 3.50
CA PRO A 54 5.14 -6.90 4.60
C PRO A 54 6.52 -7.55 4.35
N GLU A 55 6.61 -8.54 3.46
CA GLU A 55 7.85 -9.22 3.10
C GLU A 55 8.40 -8.73 1.74
N PRO A 56 9.70 -8.37 1.65
CA PRO A 56 10.31 -7.70 0.49
C PRO A 56 10.47 -8.56 -0.78
N LEU A 57 10.09 -9.84 -0.76
CA LEU A 57 10.34 -10.79 -1.84
C LEU A 57 9.09 -11.51 -2.34
N LYS A 58 7.92 -11.19 -1.77
CA LYS A 58 6.66 -11.80 -2.17
C LYS A 58 6.03 -11.01 -3.32
N THR A 59 5.68 -11.73 -4.38
CA THR A 59 4.98 -11.18 -5.57
C THR A 59 3.47 -11.12 -5.40
N GLU A 60 2.93 -11.82 -4.40
CA GLU A 60 1.53 -11.75 -3.99
C GLU A 60 1.39 -10.75 -2.85
N GLY A 61 0.24 -10.11 -2.72
CA GLY A 61 0.06 -9.08 -1.70
C GLY A 61 -1.36 -8.54 -1.68
N GLN A 62 -1.57 -7.56 -0.82
CA GLN A 62 -2.86 -6.92 -0.62
C GLN A 62 -2.92 -5.63 -1.43
N THR A 63 -4.09 -5.31 -1.98
CA THR A 63 -4.23 -4.09 -2.79
C THR A 63 -4.64 -2.93 -1.89
N ILE A 64 -3.76 -1.94 -1.74
CA ILE A 64 -3.99 -0.73 -0.94
C ILE A 64 -3.96 0.50 -1.86
N PRO A 65 -4.88 1.46 -1.69
CA PRO A 65 -4.83 2.71 -2.43
C PRO A 65 -3.67 3.60 -1.95
N GLU A 66 -3.07 4.35 -2.89
CA GLU A 66 -1.88 5.20 -2.67
C GLU A 66 -2.04 6.16 -1.49
N ASN A 67 -3.24 6.68 -1.28
CA ASN A 67 -3.53 7.63 -0.21
C ASN A 67 -3.42 7.05 1.21
N TYR A 68 -3.33 5.72 1.34
CA TYR A 68 -3.12 5.01 2.60
C TYR A 68 -1.66 4.56 2.76
N LEU A 69 -0.77 4.98 1.88
CA LEU A 69 0.63 4.64 1.89
C LEU A 69 1.45 5.92 2.03
N THR A 70 2.42 5.90 2.95
CA THR A 70 3.42 6.97 3.08
C THR A 70 4.77 6.41 2.73
N LYS A 71 5.47 7.00 1.76
CA LYS A 71 6.84 6.60 1.42
C LYS A 71 7.78 6.79 2.62
N ILE A 72 8.59 5.77 2.90
CA ILE A 72 9.64 5.78 3.93
C ILE A 72 10.97 5.39 3.27
N GLU A 73 12.08 6.00 3.72
CA GLU A 73 13.43 5.77 3.18
C GLU A 73 14.07 4.48 3.71
#